data_AF-A0A1G6GDY3-F1
#
_entry.id   AF-A0A1G6GDY3-F1
#
_cell.length_a   1.000
_cell.length_b   1.000
_cell.length_c   1.000
_cell.angle_alpha   90.00
_cell.angle_beta   90.00
_cell.angle_gamma   90.00
#
_symmetry.space_group_name_H-M   'P 1'
#
loop_
_entity.id
_entity.type
_entity.pdbx_description
1 polymer ?
#
loop_
_entity_poly.entity_id
_entity_poly.type
_entity_poly.pdbx_seq_one_letter_code
_entity_poly.pdbx_strand_id
1 'polypeptide(L)'
;MLHVLSLRPAVHLASRPRRLGPARQVPIAHYLELLVDGVPLDRLVAHGAGLVTPLQGWWLLRTSPVVDELLGRTEDLRLPDGFAPIRYLEPGRVPLLVGPWDDDIHDGWLTARVTIGPRTATWDEFRWENGGIGAAEAVRGLPDVLTFERSAYEATLEAARARVAALPEVVPETGSWRDDERIPGVPAGLERAWGTWARLRHRGTGHGGGLR
;
A
#
# COMPACT_ATOMS: atom_id res chain seq x y z
N MET A 1 -15.82 -21.87 -3.53
CA MET A 1 -16.49 -20.91 -4.44
C MET A 1 -15.40 -20.07 -5.08
N LEU A 2 -15.52 -19.72 -6.36
CA LEU A 2 -14.58 -18.77 -6.97
C LEU A 2 -15.07 -17.36 -6.75
N HIS A 3 -14.17 -16.50 -6.30
CA HIS A 3 -14.37 -15.06 -6.13
C HIS A 3 -13.82 -14.30 -7.34
N VAL A 4 -14.30 -13.08 -7.50
CA VAL A 4 -13.80 -12.14 -8.52
C VAL A 4 -12.97 -11.06 -7.84
N LEU A 5 -11.69 -10.96 -8.21
CA LEU A 5 -10.86 -9.82 -7.86
C LEU A 5 -11.05 -8.71 -8.90
N SER A 6 -11.21 -7.48 -8.43
CA SER A 6 -11.17 -6.29 -9.30
C SER A 6 -10.49 -5.13 -8.58
N LEU A 7 -10.10 -4.10 -9.33
CA LEU A 7 -9.45 -2.90 -8.81
C LEU A 7 -10.32 -1.66 -9.07
N ARG A 8 -10.37 -0.73 -8.12
CA ARG A 8 -11.07 0.55 -8.26
C ARG A 8 -10.20 1.72 -7.78
N PRO A 9 -10.09 2.83 -8.53
CA PRO A 9 -9.46 4.05 -8.03
C PRO A 9 -10.16 4.56 -6.77
N ALA A 10 -9.37 4.94 -5.78
CA ALA A 10 -9.83 5.48 -4.52
C ALA A 10 -8.91 6.58 -4.01
N VAL A 11 -9.41 7.33 -3.03
CA VAL A 11 -8.67 8.41 -2.37
C VAL A 11 -8.89 8.30 -0.87
N HIS A 12 -7.79 8.29 -0.12
CA HIS A 12 -7.84 8.42 1.34
C HIS A 12 -7.78 9.90 1.68
N LEU A 13 -8.70 10.34 2.55
CA LEU A 13 -8.82 11.72 3.00
C LEU A 13 -8.43 11.82 4.47
N ALA A 14 -7.64 12.84 4.81
CA ALA A 14 -7.37 13.20 6.20
C ALA A 14 -8.11 14.48 6.60
N SER A 15 -8.66 14.48 7.80
CA SER A 15 -9.16 15.69 8.45
C SER A 15 -7.99 16.55 8.91
N ARG A 16 -7.83 17.74 8.31
CA ARG A 16 -6.84 18.74 8.75
C ARG A 16 -7.53 19.87 9.49
N PRO A 17 -7.05 20.26 10.69
CA PRO A 17 -7.60 21.38 11.41
C PRO A 17 -7.41 22.67 10.60
N ARG A 18 -8.36 23.60 10.75
CA ARG A 18 -8.25 24.97 10.24
C ARG A 18 -8.14 25.92 11.42
N ARG A 19 -7.35 26.99 11.25
CA ARG A 19 -7.18 28.04 12.29
C ARG A 19 -8.52 28.69 12.67
N LEU A 20 -9.45 28.76 11.71
CA LEU A 20 -10.84 29.17 11.91
C LEU A 20 -11.75 28.27 11.04
N GLY A 21 -12.83 27.75 11.63
CA GLY A 21 -13.84 26.93 10.93
C GLY A 21 -13.63 25.41 11.03
N PRO A 22 -14.52 24.62 10.41
CA PRO A 22 -14.47 23.17 10.46
C PRO A 22 -13.20 22.62 9.82
N ALA A 23 -12.75 21.45 10.28
CA ALA A 23 -11.65 20.73 9.66
C ALA A 23 -11.93 20.51 8.17
N ARG A 24 -10.89 20.68 7.34
CA ARG A 24 -10.98 20.39 5.91
C ARG A 24 -10.56 18.94 5.66
N GLN A 25 -11.24 18.26 4.76
CA GLN A 25 -10.75 17.00 4.22
C GLN A 25 -9.70 17.29 3.15
N VAL A 26 -8.55 16.64 3.23
CA VAL A 26 -7.50 16.72 2.20
C VAL A 26 -7.15 15.32 1.70
N PRO A 27 -6.97 15.13 0.39
CA PRO A 27 -6.38 13.91 -0.15
C PRO A 27 -4.99 13.69 0.42
N ILE A 28 -4.71 12.49 0.90
CA ILE A 28 -3.38 12.10 1.37
C ILE A 28 -2.80 10.91 0.60
N ALA A 29 -3.66 10.09 -0.02
CA ALA A 29 -3.25 8.98 -0.88
C ALA A 29 -4.28 8.74 -1.98
N HIS A 30 -3.82 8.62 -3.24
CA HIS A 30 -4.60 8.01 -4.32
C HIS A 30 -4.10 6.57 -4.52
N TYR A 31 -5.02 5.61 -4.59
CA TYR A 31 -4.68 4.19 -4.63
C TYR A 31 -5.70 3.37 -5.42
N LEU A 32 -5.41 2.10 -5.66
CA LEU A 32 -6.34 1.13 -6.24
C LEU A 32 -6.84 0.17 -5.15
N GLU A 33 -8.10 0.33 -4.73
CA GLU A 33 -8.75 -0.63 -3.83
C GLU A 33 -8.78 -2.03 -4.45
N LEU A 34 -8.56 -3.04 -3.62
CA LEU A 34 -8.82 -4.44 -3.91
C LEU A 34 -10.29 -4.72 -3.59
N LEU A 35 -11.06 -5.15 -4.58
CA LEU A 35 -12.46 -5.51 -4.43
C LEU A 35 -12.62 -7.01 -4.62
N VAL A 36 -13.21 -7.68 -3.64
CA VAL A 36 -13.58 -9.10 -3.71
C VAL A 36 -15.09 -9.17 -3.92
N ASP A 37 -15.51 -9.76 -5.04
CA ASP A 37 -16.91 -9.81 -5.47
C ASP A 37 -17.59 -8.43 -5.52
N GLY A 38 -16.81 -7.41 -5.89
CA GLY A 38 -17.28 -6.03 -5.98
C GLY A 38 -17.36 -5.28 -4.64
N VAL A 39 -16.96 -5.91 -3.54
CA VAL A 39 -16.90 -5.26 -2.21
C VAL A 39 -15.46 -4.89 -1.87
N PRO A 40 -15.18 -3.62 -1.52
CA PRO A 40 -13.86 -3.20 -1.03
C PRO A 40 -13.39 -4.01 0.17
N LEU A 41 -12.13 -4.46 0.14
CA LEU A 41 -11.57 -5.35 1.16
C LEU A 41 -11.61 -4.74 2.58
N ASP A 42 -11.40 -3.43 2.72
CA ASP A 42 -11.46 -2.69 3.98
C ASP A 42 -12.85 -2.76 4.66
N ARG A 43 -13.90 -3.01 3.86
CA ARG A 43 -15.28 -3.17 4.33
C ARG A 43 -15.66 -4.62 4.66
N LEU A 44 -14.86 -5.59 4.23
CA LEU A 44 -15.07 -7.01 4.50
C LEU A 44 -14.49 -7.44 5.84
N VAL A 45 -13.52 -6.68 6.39
CA VAL A 45 -12.82 -7.02 7.63
C VAL A 45 -13.16 -6.06 8.76
N ALA A 46 -13.21 -6.58 9.99
CA ALA A 46 -13.21 -5.73 11.16
C ALA A 46 -11.89 -4.94 11.24
N HIS A 47 -11.95 -3.65 11.59
CA HIS A 47 -10.79 -2.73 11.69
C HIS A 47 -10.10 -2.35 10.37
N GLY A 48 -10.65 -2.71 9.21
CA GLY A 48 -10.12 -2.26 7.91
C GLY A 48 -10.34 -0.77 7.62
N ALA A 49 -11.30 -0.14 8.31
CA ALA A 49 -11.67 1.25 8.06
C ALA A 49 -10.49 2.21 8.28
N GLY A 50 -10.15 2.95 7.22
CA GLY A 50 -9.04 3.91 7.24
C GLY A 50 -7.71 3.34 6.74
N LEU A 51 -7.63 2.05 6.44
CA LEU A 51 -6.48 1.47 5.75
C LEU A 51 -6.61 1.61 4.24
N VAL A 52 -5.49 1.50 3.53
CA VAL A 52 -5.41 1.54 2.07
C VAL A 52 -4.71 0.30 1.56
N THR A 53 -4.84 0.00 0.27
CA THR A 53 -4.03 -1.06 -0.35
C THR A 53 -2.60 -0.56 -0.60
N PRO A 54 -1.60 -1.45 -0.66
CA PRO A 54 -0.25 -1.07 -1.06
C PRO A 54 -0.12 -0.62 -2.54
N LEU A 55 -1.18 -0.73 -3.35
CA LEU A 55 -1.25 -0.28 -4.74
C LEU A 55 -1.52 1.23 -4.85
N GLN A 56 -0.60 2.06 -4.36
CA GLN A 56 -0.80 3.51 -4.31
C GLN A 56 0.16 4.35 -5.15
N GLY A 57 -0.34 5.52 -5.59
CA GLY A 57 0.31 6.40 -6.57
C GLY A 57 1.67 6.93 -6.13
N TRP A 58 1.79 7.40 -4.89
CA TRP A 58 3.07 7.87 -4.34
C TRP A 58 4.11 6.75 -4.20
N TRP A 59 3.67 5.49 -4.26
CA TRP A 59 4.48 4.28 -4.25
C TRP A 59 4.66 3.66 -5.63
N LEU A 60 4.47 4.39 -6.73
CA LEU A 60 4.53 3.82 -8.08
C LEU A 60 5.78 2.95 -8.37
N LEU A 61 6.93 3.25 -7.75
CA LEU A 61 8.14 2.42 -7.86
C LEU A 61 8.07 1.12 -7.04
N ARG A 62 7.31 1.08 -5.94
CA ARG A 62 7.02 -0.09 -5.10
C ARG A 62 5.80 -0.89 -5.57
N THR A 63 4.94 -0.31 -6.40
CA THR A 63 3.78 -1.01 -6.97
C THR A 63 4.19 -2.26 -7.75
N SER A 64 5.31 -2.23 -8.47
CA SER A 64 5.80 -3.42 -9.20
C SER A 64 6.15 -4.58 -8.26
N PRO A 65 7.00 -4.41 -7.22
CA PRO A 65 7.23 -5.44 -6.20
C PRO A 65 5.94 -6.04 -5.63
N VAL A 66 5.02 -5.18 -5.15
CA VAL A 66 3.74 -5.61 -4.55
C VAL A 66 2.89 -6.42 -5.53
N VAL A 67 2.84 -5.99 -6.79
CA VAL A 67 2.14 -6.73 -7.85
C VAL A 67 2.81 -8.08 -8.10
N ASP A 68 4.14 -8.13 -8.16
CA ASP A 68 4.88 -9.37 -8.34
C ASP A 68 4.68 -10.35 -7.17
N GLU A 69 4.53 -9.88 -5.94
CA GLU A 69 4.19 -10.70 -4.76
C GLU A 69 2.77 -11.26 -4.84
N LEU A 70 1.80 -10.40 -5.14
CA LEU A 70 0.42 -10.83 -5.34
C LEU A 70 0.34 -11.83 -6.51
N LEU A 71 1.25 -11.75 -7.50
CA LEU A 71 1.38 -12.71 -8.60
C LEU A 71 2.24 -13.93 -8.26
N GLY A 72 2.75 -14.06 -7.02
CA GLY A 72 3.60 -15.17 -6.59
C GLY A 72 4.94 -15.27 -7.33
N ARG A 73 5.44 -14.16 -7.89
CA ARG A 73 6.69 -14.07 -8.67
C ARG A 73 7.91 -13.75 -7.81
N THR A 74 7.70 -13.28 -6.59
CA THR A 74 8.76 -13.06 -5.60
C THR A 74 8.29 -13.54 -4.23
N GLU A 75 9.22 -14.12 -3.47
CA GLU A 75 9.02 -14.52 -2.06
C GLU A 75 9.72 -13.55 -1.09
N ASP A 76 10.56 -12.64 -1.60
CA ASP A 76 11.41 -11.77 -0.80
C ASP A 76 11.19 -10.31 -1.17
N LEU A 77 10.86 -9.54 -0.13
CA LEU A 77 10.40 -8.15 -0.20
C LEU A 77 11.51 -7.16 0.18
N ARG A 78 12.76 -7.62 0.08
CA ARG A 78 13.92 -6.77 0.28
C ARG A 78 14.01 -5.79 -0.88
N LEU A 79 13.46 -4.59 -0.67
CA LEU A 79 13.77 -3.43 -1.49
C LEU A 79 15.30 -3.31 -1.62
N PRO A 80 15.84 -2.94 -2.79
CA PRO A 80 17.30 -2.96 -3.07
C PRO A 80 18.15 -2.11 -2.10
N ASP A 81 17.52 -1.18 -1.40
CA ASP A 81 18.09 -0.24 -0.43
C ASP A 81 17.76 -0.60 1.03
N GLY A 82 17.14 -1.75 1.26
CA GLY A 82 16.89 -2.29 2.59
C GLY A 82 15.73 -1.63 3.35
N PHE A 83 14.99 -0.72 2.71
CA PHE A 83 13.87 0.01 3.31
C PHE A 83 12.57 -0.80 3.22
N ALA A 84 12.51 -1.95 3.89
CA ALA A 84 11.30 -2.77 3.90
C ALA A 84 10.78 -2.97 5.33
N PRO A 85 9.59 -2.43 5.67
CA PRO A 85 8.77 -2.91 6.79
C PRO A 85 8.48 -4.42 6.69
N ILE A 86 8.73 -5.01 5.52
CA ILE A 86 8.44 -6.40 5.23
C ILE A 86 9.57 -7.36 5.62
N ARG A 87 10.63 -6.88 6.29
CA ARG A 87 11.60 -7.79 6.93
C ARG A 87 10.98 -8.66 8.03
N TYR A 88 9.75 -8.36 8.45
CA TYR A 88 9.04 -9.04 9.53
C TYR A 88 7.98 -10.05 9.06
N LEU A 89 7.61 -10.08 7.78
CA LEU A 89 6.61 -11.04 7.31
C LEU A 89 7.24 -12.40 7.04
N GLU A 90 6.47 -13.46 7.33
CA GLU A 90 6.80 -14.82 6.90
C GLU A 90 6.87 -14.87 5.36
N PRO A 91 7.79 -15.66 4.77
CA PRO A 91 7.86 -15.81 3.32
C PRO A 91 6.51 -16.20 2.69
N GLY A 92 6.17 -15.55 1.58
CA GLY A 92 4.90 -15.76 0.87
C GLY A 92 3.69 -15.05 1.48
N ARG A 93 3.85 -14.29 2.56
CA ARG A 93 2.83 -13.34 3.04
C ARG A 93 2.95 -12.02 2.32
N VAL A 94 1.80 -11.48 1.94
CA VAL A 94 1.69 -10.24 1.17
C VAL A 94 0.75 -9.28 1.89
N PRO A 95 1.09 -7.98 2.00
CA PRO A 95 0.18 -6.97 2.52
C PRO A 95 -1.00 -6.76 1.56
N LEU A 96 -2.21 -6.72 2.12
CA LEU A 96 -3.45 -6.44 1.42
C LEU A 96 -4.02 -5.07 1.80
N LEU A 97 -3.92 -4.70 3.10
CA LEU A 97 -4.22 -3.37 3.62
C LEU A 97 -3.08 -2.89 4.53
N VAL A 98 -2.73 -1.62 4.43
CA VAL A 98 -1.63 -0.97 5.14
C VAL A 98 -2.04 0.42 5.63
N GLY A 99 -1.26 0.97 6.55
CA GLY A 99 -1.38 2.37 6.96
C GLY A 99 -1.19 3.33 5.78
N PRO A 100 -2.00 4.40 5.65
CA PRO A 100 -1.91 5.31 4.51
C PRO A 100 -0.69 6.25 4.52
N TRP A 101 0.13 6.24 5.58
CA TRP A 101 1.11 7.29 5.85
C TRP A 101 2.56 6.90 5.63
N ASP A 102 3.01 5.78 6.18
CA ASP A 102 4.44 5.45 6.29
C ASP A 102 4.77 4.00 5.95
N ASP A 103 3.77 3.19 5.60
CA ASP A 103 3.96 1.75 5.40
C ASP A 103 4.52 1.11 6.68
N ASP A 104 4.26 1.65 7.88
CA ASP A 104 4.74 1.00 9.09
C ASP A 104 3.82 -0.19 9.40
N ILE A 105 4.41 -1.38 9.56
CA ILE A 105 3.67 -2.59 9.95
C ILE A 105 3.07 -2.45 11.37
N HIS A 106 3.59 -1.53 12.18
CA HIS A 106 3.01 -1.16 13.46
C HIS A 106 1.65 -0.43 13.34
N ASP A 107 1.31 0.11 12.17
CA ASP A 107 0.01 0.75 11.91
C ASP A 107 -1.14 -0.26 11.72
N GLY A 108 -0.86 -1.56 11.79
CA GLY A 108 -1.88 -2.60 11.67
C GLY A 108 -2.09 -3.01 10.21
N TRP A 109 -1.32 -3.99 9.74
CA TRP A 109 -1.43 -4.48 8.38
C TRP A 109 -2.34 -5.69 8.28
N LEU A 110 -3.22 -5.71 7.28
CA LEU A 110 -3.85 -6.96 6.86
C LEU A 110 -2.91 -7.67 5.91
N THR A 111 -2.47 -8.87 6.26
CA THR A 111 -1.70 -9.74 5.37
C THR A 111 -2.45 -11.02 5.07
N ALA A 112 -2.11 -11.65 3.95
CA ALA A 112 -2.52 -13.00 3.61
C ALA A 112 -1.34 -13.77 3.03
N ARG A 113 -1.38 -15.09 3.12
CA ARG A 113 -0.53 -15.93 2.31
C ARG A 113 -1.14 -16.07 0.93
N VAL A 114 -0.32 -15.88 -0.11
CA VAL A 114 -0.74 -15.97 -1.51
C VAL A 114 -0.14 -17.21 -2.15
N THR A 115 -0.97 -18.07 -2.71
CA THR A 115 -0.52 -19.25 -3.46
C THR A 115 -1.07 -19.23 -4.88
N ILE A 116 -0.19 -19.32 -5.87
CA ILE A 116 -0.57 -19.36 -7.29
C ILE A 116 -0.43 -20.79 -7.82
N GLY A 117 -1.56 -21.47 -7.98
CA GLY A 117 -1.65 -22.80 -8.56
C GLY A 117 -1.77 -22.79 -10.09
N PRO A 118 -1.95 -23.94 -10.74
CA PRO A 118 -2.08 -24.01 -12.20
C PRO A 118 -3.34 -23.34 -12.77
N ARG A 119 -4.42 -23.28 -11.98
CA ARG A 119 -5.75 -22.77 -12.41
C ARG A 119 -6.35 -21.73 -11.49
N THR A 120 -5.82 -21.61 -10.28
CA THR A 120 -6.39 -20.75 -9.25
C THR A 120 -5.30 -19.99 -8.51
N ALA A 121 -5.64 -18.80 -8.06
CA ALA A 121 -4.89 -18.08 -7.02
C ALA A 121 -5.67 -18.18 -5.71
N THR A 122 -5.00 -18.40 -4.59
CA THR A 122 -5.64 -18.41 -3.27
C THR A 122 -5.02 -17.38 -2.34
N TRP A 123 -5.88 -16.73 -1.56
CA TRP A 123 -5.49 -15.97 -0.38
C TRP A 123 -6.00 -16.71 0.84
N ASP A 124 -5.11 -17.03 1.76
CA ASP A 124 -5.45 -17.71 3.01
C ASP A 124 -4.61 -17.20 4.18
N GLU A 125 -4.86 -17.78 5.36
CA GLU A 125 -4.17 -17.43 6.60
C GLU A 125 -4.16 -15.91 6.88
N PHE A 126 -5.31 -15.24 6.73
CA PHE A 126 -5.41 -13.80 6.95
C PHE A 126 -5.00 -13.41 8.38
N ARG A 127 -4.13 -12.41 8.54
CA ARG A 127 -3.67 -11.91 9.85
C ARG A 127 -3.60 -10.39 9.90
N TRP A 128 -3.85 -9.84 11.08
CA TRP A 128 -3.47 -8.49 11.44
C TRP A 128 -2.06 -8.50 12.02
N GLU A 129 -1.11 -7.91 11.30
CA GLU A 129 0.27 -7.75 11.74
C GLU A 129 0.42 -6.42 12.49
N ASN A 130 1.23 -6.42 13.55
CA ASN A 130 1.48 -5.26 14.41
C ASN A 130 2.98 -4.96 14.58
N GLY A 131 3.80 -5.43 13.62
CA GLY A 131 5.26 -5.29 13.64
C GLY A 131 5.96 -6.02 14.78
N GLY A 132 5.34 -7.05 15.35
CA GLY A 132 5.95 -7.84 16.43
C GLY A 132 5.82 -7.23 17.82
N ILE A 133 4.96 -6.21 18.00
CA ILE A 133 4.59 -5.69 19.33
C ILE A 133 3.70 -6.69 20.09
N GLY A 134 3.15 -7.68 19.39
CA GLY A 134 2.44 -8.82 19.98
C GLY A 134 2.29 -9.97 18.99
N ALA A 135 1.48 -10.97 19.34
CA ALA A 135 1.08 -12.00 18.38
C ALA A 135 0.23 -11.36 17.27
N ALA A 136 0.41 -11.82 16.03
CA ALA A 136 -0.47 -11.47 14.93
C ALA A 136 -1.90 -11.97 15.22
N GLU A 137 -2.90 -11.14 14.95
CA GLU A 137 -4.29 -11.46 15.30
C GLU A 137 -5.04 -12.06 14.12
N ALA A 138 -5.99 -12.96 14.41
CA ALA A 138 -6.85 -13.52 13.38
C ALA A 138 -7.82 -12.46 12.83
N VAL A 139 -8.04 -12.48 11.52
CA VAL A 139 -8.93 -11.54 10.85
C VAL A 139 -10.36 -12.05 10.90
N ARG A 140 -11.29 -11.20 11.33
CA ARG A 140 -12.73 -11.50 11.35
C ARG A 140 -13.42 -10.84 10.16
N GLY A 141 -14.41 -11.53 9.59
CA GLY A 141 -15.25 -11.02 8.50
C GLY A 141 -14.89 -11.57 7.11
N LEU A 142 -13.75 -12.25 6.97
CA LEU A 142 -13.37 -12.98 5.77
C LEU A 142 -13.58 -14.49 5.95
N PRO A 143 -13.82 -15.24 4.85
CA PRO A 143 -13.67 -16.69 4.89
C PRO A 143 -12.20 -17.08 5.09
N ASP A 144 -11.94 -18.29 5.58
CA ASP A 144 -10.59 -18.80 5.82
C ASP A 144 -9.71 -18.80 4.55
N VAL A 145 -10.37 -18.98 3.40
CA VAL A 145 -9.72 -19.01 2.08
C VAL A 145 -10.58 -18.24 1.08
N LEU A 146 -9.95 -17.35 0.31
CA LEU A 146 -10.48 -16.79 -0.92
C LEU A 146 -9.79 -17.47 -2.10
N THR A 147 -10.56 -18.02 -3.03
CA THR A 147 -10.04 -18.63 -4.26
C THR A 147 -10.50 -17.85 -5.48
N PHE A 148 -9.59 -17.54 -6.38
CA PHE A 148 -9.83 -16.81 -7.62
C PHE A 148 -9.48 -17.70 -8.82
N GLU A 149 -10.13 -17.46 -9.95
CA GLU A 149 -9.64 -17.99 -11.23
C GLU A 149 -8.32 -17.30 -11.59
N ARG A 150 -7.28 -18.08 -11.89
CA ARG A 150 -5.92 -17.57 -12.03
C ARG A 150 -5.79 -16.53 -13.14
N SER A 151 -6.32 -16.81 -14.33
CA SER A 151 -6.09 -15.94 -15.48
C SER A 151 -6.71 -14.55 -15.29
N ALA A 152 -7.91 -14.48 -14.71
CA ALA A 152 -8.59 -13.25 -14.37
C ALA A 152 -7.88 -12.49 -13.23
N TYR A 153 -7.40 -13.22 -12.22
CA TYR A 153 -6.61 -12.67 -11.11
C TYR A 153 -5.31 -12.02 -11.61
N GLU A 154 -4.52 -12.75 -12.40
CA GLU A 154 -3.25 -12.25 -12.95
C GLU A 154 -3.47 -11.04 -13.85
N ALA A 155 -4.42 -11.12 -14.79
CA ALA A 155 -4.74 -10.01 -15.70
C ALA A 155 -5.17 -8.73 -14.94
N THR A 156 -5.91 -8.89 -13.84
CA THR A 156 -6.34 -7.76 -12.99
C THR A 156 -5.14 -7.07 -12.36
N LEU A 157 -4.20 -7.83 -11.82
CA LEU A 157 -3.02 -7.30 -11.13
C LEU A 157 -1.97 -6.75 -12.09
N GLU A 158 -1.77 -7.36 -13.26
CA GLU A 158 -0.85 -6.84 -14.28
C GLU A 158 -1.25 -5.45 -14.78
N ALA A 159 -2.56 -5.15 -14.82
CA ALA A 159 -3.08 -3.83 -15.15
C ALA A 159 -2.87 -2.79 -14.03
N ALA A 160 -2.57 -3.21 -12.78
CA ALA A 160 -2.53 -2.33 -11.63
C ALA A 160 -1.51 -1.20 -11.80
N ARG A 161 -0.28 -1.51 -12.24
CA ARG A 161 0.79 -0.51 -12.38
C ARG A 161 0.40 0.63 -13.33
N ALA A 162 -0.13 0.29 -14.51
CA ALA A 162 -0.56 1.29 -15.49
C ALA A 162 -1.71 2.15 -14.95
N ARG A 163 -2.64 1.53 -14.21
CA ARG A 163 -3.78 2.21 -13.59
C ARG A 163 -3.35 3.13 -12.44
N VAL A 164 -2.39 2.70 -11.60
CA VAL A 164 -1.79 3.52 -10.54
C VAL A 164 -1.07 4.72 -11.15
N ALA A 165 -0.32 4.53 -12.24
CA ALA A 165 0.39 5.61 -12.93
C ALA A 165 -0.55 6.69 -13.51
N ALA A 166 -1.82 6.34 -13.75
CA ALA A 166 -2.84 7.27 -14.23
C ALA A 166 -3.59 8.00 -13.09
N LEU A 167 -3.32 7.68 -11.83
CA LEU A 167 -3.93 8.36 -10.69
C LEU A 167 -3.32 9.77 -10.50
N PRO A 168 -4.09 10.73 -9.96
CA PRO A 168 -3.54 12.04 -9.64
C PRO A 168 -2.42 11.93 -8.60
N GLU A 169 -1.33 12.67 -8.81
CA GLU A 169 -0.32 12.84 -7.79
C GLU A 169 -0.90 13.63 -6.61
N VAL A 170 -0.68 13.14 -5.39
CA VAL A 170 -1.03 13.92 -4.18
C VAL A 170 0.05 14.99 -4.03
N VAL A 171 -0.26 16.23 -4.40
CA VAL A 171 0.69 17.35 -4.27
C VAL A 171 0.88 17.69 -2.79
N PRO A 172 2.10 17.53 -2.24
CA PRO A 172 2.40 17.80 -0.85
C PRO A 172 1.97 19.22 -0.42
N GLU A 173 2.13 20.22 -1.27
CA GLU A 173 1.85 21.61 -0.90
C GLU A 173 0.38 21.94 -0.57
N THR A 174 -0.56 21.04 -0.91
CA THR A 174 -1.99 21.18 -0.56
C THR A 174 -2.47 20.24 0.56
N GLY A 175 -1.65 19.25 0.97
CA GLY A 175 -2.03 18.20 1.92
C GLY A 175 -0.91 17.53 2.72
N SER A 176 0.36 17.82 2.47
CA SER A 176 1.49 17.24 3.17
C SER A 176 1.72 17.87 4.51
N TRP A 177 2.11 16.98 5.40
CA TRP A 177 3.18 17.23 6.34
C TRP A 177 4.21 18.18 5.73
N ARG A 178 4.29 19.36 6.34
CA ARG A 178 5.42 20.23 6.17
C ARG A 178 6.63 19.49 6.72
N ASP A 179 7.63 19.21 5.88
CA ASP A 179 8.97 18.76 6.31
C ASP A 179 9.59 19.74 7.36
N ASP A 180 9.02 20.94 7.49
CA ASP A 180 9.38 22.00 8.43
C ASP A 180 8.50 22.07 9.69
N GLU A 181 7.43 21.28 9.82
CA GLU A 181 6.65 21.21 11.07
C GLU A 181 7.26 20.17 12.01
N ARG A 182 7.84 20.69 13.10
CA ARG A 182 8.43 19.90 14.19
C ARG A 182 7.38 18.91 14.73
N ILE A 183 7.62 17.61 14.61
CA ILE A 183 6.73 16.60 15.19
C ILE A 183 6.98 16.56 16.70
N PRO A 184 5.99 16.83 17.57
CA PRO A 184 6.19 16.79 19.02
C PRO A 184 6.65 15.39 19.45
N GLY A 185 7.87 15.30 19.98
CA GLY A 185 8.48 14.03 20.42
C GLY A 185 9.49 13.40 19.47
N VAL A 186 9.66 13.92 18.25
CA VAL A 186 10.67 13.42 17.30
C VAL A 186 11.95 14.28 17.37
N PRO A 187 13.15 13.69 17.50
CA PRO A 187 14.40 14.44 17.53
C PRO A 187 14.67 15.18 16.20
N ALA A 188 15.00 16.46 16.30
CA ALA A 188 15.33 17.30 15.15
C ALA A 188 16.55 16.74 14.40
N GLY A 189 16.35 16.24 13.17
CA GLY A 189 17.41 15.64 12.35
C GLY A 189 16.97 14.44 11.51
N LEU A 190 16.01 13.65 12.01
CA LEU A 190 15.42 12.52 11.26
C LEU A 190 14.46 13.00 10.15
N GLU A 191 13.77 14.11 10.37
CA GLU A 191 12.87 14.80 9.43
C GLU A 191 13.60 15.21 8.13
N ARG A 192 14.92 15.52 8.21
CA ARG A 192 15.73 15.96 7.07
C ARG A 192 16.19 14.82 6.15
N ALA A 193 16.34 13.59 6.66
CA ALA A 193 16.76 12.46 5.84
C ALA A 193 15.69 12.08 4.80
N TRP A 194 14.42 12.17 5.19
CA TRP A 194 13.27 11.87 4.35
C TRP A 194 12.96 13.00 3.34
N GLY A 195 12.92 14.25 3.79
CA GLY A 195 12.70 15.40 2.91
C GLY A 195 13.82 15.66 1.90
N THR A 196 15.06 15.24 2.20
CA THR A 196 16.18 15.30 1.24
C THR A 196 16.07 14.20 0.19
N TRP A 197 15.56 13.03 0.56
CA TRP A 197 15.35 11.89 -0.33
C TRP A 197 14.20 12.14 -1.33
N ALA A 198 13.06 12.68 -0.87
CA ALA A 198 11.97 13.10 -1.76
C ALA A 198 12.43 14.16 -2.78
N ARG A 199 13.22 15.14 -2.34
CA ARG A 199 13.79 16.19 -3.21
C ARG A 199 14.83 15.69 -4.22
N LEU A 200 15.63 14.68 -3.88
CA LEU A 200 16.59 14.08 -4.81
C LEU A 200 15.89 13.29 -5.92
N ARG A 201 14.75 12.65 -5.63
CA ARG A 201 13.99 11.83 -6.58
C ARG A 201 13.27 12.64 -7.67
N HIS A 202 12.70 13.80 -7.33
CA HIS A 202 12.02 14.66 -8.31
C HIS A 202 12.98 15.42 -9.25
N ARG A 203 14.27 15.55 -8.90
CA ARG A 203 15.27 16.15 -9.79
C ARG A 203 15.90 15.17 -10.80
N GLY A 204 15.59 13.87 -10.70
CA GLY A 204 16.26 12.81 -11.47
C GLY A 204 15.60 12.40 -12.79
N THR A 205 14.41 12.89 -13.14
CA THR A 205 13.71 12.52 -14.39
C THR A 205 13.46 13.72 -15.28
N GLY A 206 14.53 14.38 -15.72
CA GLY A 206 14.53 15.40 -16.77
C GLY A 206 15.58 15.04 -17.82
N HIS A 207 15.18 14.97 -19.09
CA HIS A 207 15.95 14.44 -20.23
C HIS A 207 17.27 15.18 -20.57
N GLY A 208 18.17 14.44 -21.21
CA GLY A 208 19.24 14.94 -22.11
C GLY A 208 20.33 13.88 -22.24
N GLY A 209 20.43 13.06 -23.27
CA GLY A 209 20.37 13.46 -24.68
C GLY A 209 21.74 13.99 -25.10
N GLY A 210 22.54 13.15 -25.77
CA GLY A 210 23.56 13.63 -26.70
C GLY A 210 25.02 13.42 -26.34
N LEU A 211 25.64 12.57 -27.16
CA LEU A 211 26.93 12.76 -27.82
C LEU A 211 28.22 12.30 -27.12
N ARG A 212 28.80 11.31 -27.81
CA ARG A 212 30.22 10.93 -28.00
C ARG A 212 30.83 9.96 -27.01
#